data_AF-A0A7L5BQA2-F1
#
_entry.id   AF-A0A7L5BQA2-F1
#
_cell.length_a   1.000
_cell.length_b   1.000
_cell.length_c   1.000
_cell.angle_alpha   90.00
_cell.angle_beta   90.00
_cell.angle_gamma   90.00
#
_symmetry.space_group_name_H-M   'P 1'
#
loop_
_entity.id
_entity.type
_entity.pdbx_description
1 polymer ?
#
loop_
_entity_poly.entity_id
_entity_poly.type
_entity_poly.pdbx_seq_one_letter_code
_entity_poly.pdbx_strand_id
1 'polypeptide(L)'
;MMLSGDAHMATGFNPQEVSLCAALQALIAYADGQENSCISVTSSDGRIILTGEVETLSAFERAVIIAECFASRPIIADLAIRQRTRTYLDASSPRIHLVTNNRSDTP
;
A
#
# COMPACT_ATOMS: atom_id res chain seq x y z
N MET A 1 32.17 -26.77 -35.45
CA MET A 1 32.36 -25.96 -34.24
C MET A 1 31.58 -24.68 -34.43
N MET A 2 30.48 -24.49 -33.69
CA MET A 2 29.81 -23.19 -33.61
C MET A 2 30.13 -22.63 -32.22
N LEU A 3 30.67 -21.41 -32.21
CA LEU A 3 31.10 -20.71 -31.01
C LEU A 3 29.87 -20.36 -30.18
N SER A 4 29.76 -20.92 -28.98
CA SER A 4 28.82 -20.48 -27.95
C SER A 4 29.19 -19.05 -27.58
N GLY A 5 28.36 -18.09 -28.00
CA GLY A 5 28.47 -16.70 -27.59
C GLY A 5 27.96 -16.56 -26.17
N ASP A 6 28.86 -16.57 -25.19
CA ASP A 6 28.62 -16.06 -23.84
C ASP A 6 28.35 -14.56 -23.92
N ALA A 7 27.08 -14.17 -24.02
CA ALA A 7 26.64 -12.80 -23.83
C ALA A 7 26.42 -12.54 -22.33
N HIS A 8 27.54 -12.42 -21.62
CA HIS A 8 27.62 -11.91 -20.26
C HIS A 8 27.21 -10.43 -20.23
N MET A 9 26.15 -10.12 -19.46
CA MET A 9 25.86 -8.81 -18.86
C MET A 9 25.61 -7.62 -19.79
N ALA A 10 24.53 -7.67 -20.57
CA ALA A 10 23.74 -6.48 -20.82
C ALA A 10 22.49 -6.59 -19.95
N THR A 11 22.37 -5.77 -18.90
CA THR A 11 21.06 -5.48 -18.28
C THR A 11 20.20 -4.85 -19.37
N GLY A 12 19.54 -5.69 -20.14
CA GLY A 12 18.72 -5.33 -21.28
C GLY A 12 17.62 -4.41 -20.77
N PHE A 13 17.70 -3.14 -21.14
CA PHE A 13 16.66 -2.17 -20.90
C PHE A 13 15.43 -2.64 -21.70
N ASN A 14 14.52 -3.36 -21.07
CA ASN A 14 13.29 -3.80 -21.70
C ASN A 14 12.23 -2.69 -21.52
N PRO A 15 11.98 -1.85 -22.53
CA PRO A 15 11.05 -0.73 -22.39
C PRO A 15 9.65 -1.20 -22.03
N GLN A 16 9.24 -2.40 -22.46
CA GLN A 16 7.93 -2.95 -22.12
C GLN A 16 7.81 -3.22 -20.62
N GLU A 17 8.86 -3.76 -20.00
CA GLU A 17 8.86 -4.02 -18.55
C GLU A 17 8.89 -2.72 -17.75
N VAL A 18 9.69 -1.74 -18.19
CA VAL A 18 9.72 -0.41 -17.56
C VAL A 18 8.36 0.27 -17.66
N SER A 19 7.73 0.25 -18.85
CA SER A 19 6.40 0.81 -19.05
C SER A 19 5.34 0.10 -18.21
N LEU A 20 5.39 -1.23 -18.12
CA LEU A 20 4.45 -2.01 -17.31
C LEU A 20 4.60 -1.67 -15.82
N CYS A 21 5.82 -1.65 -15.29
CA CYS A 21 6.07 -1.32 -13.88
C CYS A 21 5.63 0.10 -13.56
N ALA A 22 5.94 1.07 -14.43
CA ALA A 22 5.51 2.44 -14.26
C ALA A 22 3.98 2.58 -14.31
N ALA A 23 3.31 1.90 -15.24
CA ALA A 23 1.86 1.89 -15.34
C ALA A 23 1.20 1.28 -14.09
N LEU A 24 1.70 0.14 -13.63
CA LEU A 24 1.23 -0.49 -12.39
C LEU A 24 1.41 0.42 -11.19
N GLN A 25 2.59 1.04 -11.04
CA GLN A 25 2.85 1.96 -9.94
C GLN A 25 1.90 3.16 -9.97
N ALA A 26 1.63 3.73 -11.15
CA ALA A 26 0.68 4.83 -11.29
C ALA A 26 -0.76 4.40 -10.99
N LEU A 27 -1.20 3.24 -11.47
CA LEU A 27 -2.55 2.71 -11.23
C LEU A 27 -2.78 2.41 -9.75
N ILE A 28 -1.78 1.83 -9.07
CA ILE A 28 -1.83 1.57 -7.64
C ILE A 28 -1.88 2.90 -6.87
N ALA A 29 -1.02 3.85 -7.19
CA ALA A 29 -1.01 5.16 -6.51
C ALA A 29 -2.30 5.97 -6.73
N TYR A 30 -2.99 5.77 -7.85
CA TYR A 30 -4.26 6.42 -8.14
C TYR A 30 -5.45 5.75 -7.42
N ALA A 31 -5.32 4.48 -7.03
CA ALA A 31 -6.41 3.77 -6.40
C ALA A 31 -6.74 4.37 -5.02
N ASP A 32 -8.03 4.50 -4.74
CA ASP A 32 -8.54 4.99 -3.46
C ASP A 32 -7.96 4.18 -2.28
N GLY A 33 -7.70 4.83 -1.14
CA GLY A 33 -7.11 4.20 0.05
C GLY A 33 -5.62 3.86 -0.06
N GLN A 34 -4.91 4.38 -1.08
CA GLN A 34 -3.46 4.26 -1.24
C GLN A 34 -2.72 5.58 -1.00
N GLU A 35 -3.39 6.63 -0.52
CA GLU A 35 -2.84 7.99 -0.48
C GLU A 35 -1.58 8.10 0.39
N ASN A 36 -1.46 7.23 1.38
CA ASN A 36 -0.36 7.16 2.32
C ASN A 36 0.55 5.93 2.10
N SER A 37 0.28 5.15 1.05
CA SER A 37 1.08 3.98 0.68
C SER A 37 2.29 4.42 -0.15
N CYS A 38 3.43 3.79 0.08
CA CYS A 38 4.64 3.96 -0.72
C CYS A 38 5.01 2.62 -1.32
N ILE A 39 4.53 2.37 -2.55
CA ILE A 39 4.72 1.09 -3.25
C ILE A 39 5.61 1.33 -4.47
N SER A 40 6.70 0.58 -4.55
CA SER A 40 7.55 0.48 -5.73
C SER A 40 7.24 -0.81 -6.48
N VAL A 41 7.18 -0.72 -7.81
CA VAL A 41 6.92 -1.87 -8.69
C VAL A 41 8.16 -2.15 -9.52
N THR A 42 8.63 -3.39 -9.48
CA THR A 42 9.74 -3.85 -10.31
C THR A 42 9.40 -5.16 -11.01
N SER A 43 10.12 -5.46 -12.09
CA SER A 43 10.02 -6.75 -12.76
C SER A 43 11.37 -7.46 -12.75
N SER A 44 11.34 -8.74 -12.41
CA SER A 44 12.53 -9.59 -12.36
C SER A 44 12.12 -11.03 -12.67
N ASP A 45 12.90 -11.72 -13.49
CA ASP A 45 12.73 -13.14 -13.83
C ASP A 45 11.30 -13.55 -14.23
N GLY A 46 10.64 -12.74 -15.08
CA GLY A 46 9.27 -13.10 -15.50
C GLY A 46 8.18 -12.74 -14.49
N ARG A 47 8.52 -12.12 -13.35
CA ARG A 47 7.60 -11.81 -12.24
C ARG A 47 7.48 -10.31 -12.01
N ILE A 48 6.39 -9.90 -11.37
CA ILE A 48 6.21 -8.55 -10.85
C ILE A 48 6.41 -8.59 -9.34
N ILE A 49 7.21 -7.66 -8.82
CA ILE A 49 7.54 -7.54 -7.42
C ILE A 49 7.01 -6.20 -6.92
N LEU A 50 6.12 -6.25 -5.93
CA LEU A 50 5.61 -5.10 -5.22
C LEU A 50 6.37 -5.00 -3.89
N THR A 51 7.00 -3.86 -3.63
CA THR A 51 7.74 -3.61 -2.39
C THR A 51 7.36 -2.29 -1.77
N GLY A 52 7.43 -2.19 -0.45
CA GLY A 52 7.25 -0.94 0.29
C GLY A 52 6.24 -1.05 1.42
N GLU A 53 5.52 0.03 1.67
CA GLU A 53 4.66 0.16 2.84
C GLU A 53 3.23 0.56 2.46
N VAL A 54 2.25 -0.02 3.16
CA VAL A 54 0.82 0.30 3.03
C VAL A 54 0.20 0.53 4.39
N GLU A 55 -0.87 1.32 4.47
CA GLU A 55 -1.51 1.63 5.77
C GLU A 55 -2.47 0.55 6.28
N THR A 56 -3.08 -0.23 5.38
CA THR A 56 -4.13 -1.18 5.74
C THR A 56 -4.01 -2.48 4.96
N LEU A 57 -4.62 -3.55 5.48
CA LEU A 57 -4.76 -4.81 4.74
C LEU A 57 -5.57 -4.62 3.46
N SER A 58 -6.59 -3.76 3.47
CA SER A 58 -7.37 -3.49 2.26
C SER A 58 -6.52 -2.81 1.17
N ALA A 59 -5.62 -1.91 1.56
CA ALA A 59 -4.65 -1.32 0.64
C ALA A 59 -3.66 -2.37 0.10
N PHE A 60 -3.19 -3.30 0.94
CA PHE A 60 -2.38 -4.44 0.49
C PHE A 60 -3.11 -5.24 -0.59
N GLU A 61 -4.33 -5.71 -0.30
CA GLU A 61 -5.13 -6.54 -1.21
C GLU A 61 -5.44 -5.80 -2.52
N ARG A 62 -5.79 -4.52 -2.43
CA ARG A 62 -6.07 -3.69 -3.61
C ARG A 62 -4.85 -3.56 -4.52
N ALA A 63 -3.66 -3.36 -3.97
CA ALA A 63 -2.42 -3.29 -4.76
C ALA A 63 -2.13 -4.62 -5.49
N VAL A 64 -2.34 -5.75 -4.81
CA VAL A 64 -2.17 -7.09 -5.41
C VAL A 64 -3.18 -7.32 -6.52
N ILE A 65 -4.47 -7.04 -6.28
CA ILE A 65 -5.53 -7.22 -7.29
C ILE A 65 -5.25 -6.40 -8.55
N ILE A 66 -4.83 -5.14 -8.41
CA ILE A 66 -4.46 -4.29 -9.55
C ILE A 66 -3.28 -4.94 -10.30
N ALA A 67 -2.22 -5.35 -9.60
CA ALA A 67 -1.06 -5.96 -10.24
C ALA A 67 -1.43 -7.24 -11.00
N GLU A 68 -2.25 -8.13 -10.41
CA GLU A 68 -2.72 -9.36 -11.04
C GLU A 68 -3.56 -9.08 -12.30
N CYS A 69 -4.46 -8.08 -12.25
CA CYS A 69 -5.31 -7.72 -13.37
C CYS A 69 -4.53 -7.28 -14.62
N PHE A 70 -3.42 -6.57 -14.43
CA PHE A 70 -2.69 -5.94 -15.55
C PHE A 70 -1.40 -6.68 -15.95
N ALA A 71 -0.78 -7.43 -15.04
CA ALA A 71 0.52 -8.03 -15.31
C ALA A 71 0.44 -9.36 -16.08
N SER A 72 -0.63 -10.14 -15.92
CA SER A 72 -0.73 -11.53 -16.43
C SER A 72 0.49 -12.41 -16.10
N ARG A 73 1.20 -12.07 -15.01
CA ARG A 73 2.47 -12.66 -14.56
C ARG A 73 2.36 -12.93 -13.06
N PRO A 74 3.16 -13.85 -12.51
CA PRO A 74 3.19 -14.08 -11.07
C PRO A 74 3.55 -12.80 -10.31
N ILE A 75 2.79 -12.52 -9.24
CA ILE A 75 3.02 -11.38 -8.36
C ILE A 75 3.70 -11.85 -7.08
N ILE A 76 4.76 -11.17 -6.69
CA ILE A 76 5.38 -11.28 -5.36
C ILE A 76 5.11 -9.96 -4.65
N ALA A 77 4.33 -10.01 -3.57
CA ALA A 77 4.01 -8.85 -2.76
C ALA A 77 4.79 -8.90 -1.43
N ASP A 78 5.83 -8.08 -1.34
CA ASP A 78 6.62 -7.87 -0.14
C ASP A 78 6.32 -6.47 0.42
N LEU A 79 5.10 -6.31 0.91
CA LEU A 79 4.58 -5.04 1.44
C LEU A 79 4.42 -5.14 2.96
N ALA A 80 4.97 -4.17 3.67
CA ALA A 80 4.77 -4.03 5.10
C ALA A 80 3.51 -3.21 5.40
N ILE A 81 2.66 -3.71 6.31
CA ILE A 81 1.50 -2.94 6.79
C ILE A 81 1.94 -2.07 7.98
N ARG A 82 1.93 -0.75 7.79
CA ARG A 82 2.23 0.21 8.86
C ARG A 82 1.13 0.16 9.91
N GLN A 83 1.45 -0.37 11.08
CA GLN A 83 0.57 -0.25 12.22
C GLN A 83 0.63 1.21 12.69
N ARG A 84 -0.42 2.01 12.42
CA ARG A 84 -0.62 3.24 13.18
C ARG A 84 -0.81 2.82 14.63
N THR A 85 0.19 3.06 15.46
CA THR A 85 0.00 3.16 16.90
C THR A 85 -1.09 4.21 17.07
N ARG A 86 -2.33 3.78 17.34
CA ARG A 86 -3.36 4.66 17.86
C ARG A 86 -2.80 5.14 19.19
N THR A 87 -2.08 6.27 19.17
CA THR A 87 -1.86 7.05 20.37
C THR A 87 -3.25 7.44 20.82
N TYR A 88 -3.77 6.66 21.75
CA TYR A 88 -4.98 6.94 22.50
C TYR A 88 -4.70 8.24 23.23
N LEU A 89 -4.89 9.37 22.56
CA LEU A 89 -5.12 10.64 23.23
C LEU A 89 -6.45 10.45 23.92
N ASP A 90 -6.37 10.01 25.17
CA ASP A 90 -7.39 10.13 26.20
C ASP A 90 -7.72 11.61 26.37
N ALA A 91 -8.42 12.17 25.38
CA ALA A 91 -9.01 13.48 25.46
C ALA A 91 -10.26 13.34 26.31
N SER A 92 -10.06 13.35 27.63
CA SER A 92 -10.94 13.97 28.62
C SER A 92 -12.43 13.76 28.36
N SER A 93 -12.98 12.72 28.99
CA SER A 93 -14.41 12.63 29.33
C SER A 93 -15.00 14.02 29.63
N PRO A 94 -16.03 14.51 28.89
CA PRO A 94 -16.76 15.67 29.35
C PRO A 94 -17.54 15.22 30.61
N ARG A 95 -17.08 15.64 31.79
CA ARG A 95 -17.87 15.50 33.02
C ARG A 95 -19.18 16.24 32.81
N ILE A 96 -20.25 15.49 32.55
CA ILE A 96 -21.62 16.00 32.58
C ILE A 96 -21.88 16.48 34.01
N HIS A 97 -21.83 17.79 34.22
CA HIS A 97 -22.21 18.40 35.49
C HIS A 97 -23.73 18.51 35.51
N LEU A 98 -24.40 17.48 36.02
CA LEU A 98 -25.84 17.50 36.25
C LEU A 98 -26.10 18.47 37.43
N VAL A 99 -26.41 19.72 37.12
CA VAL A 99 -26.88 20.70 38.12
C VAL A 99 -28.30 20.32 38.51
N THR A 100 -28.45 19.60 39.62
CA THR A 100 -29.76 19.40 40.26
C THR A 100 -30.12 20.66 41.03
N ASN A 101 -30.85 21.58 40.39
CA ASN A 101 -31.54 22.65 41.11
C ASN A 101 -32.77 22.06 41.80
N ASN A 102 -32.57 21.53 43.01
CA ASN A 102 -33.67 21.27 43.94
C ASN A 102 -34.16 22.61 44.49
N ARG A 103 -35.03 23.27 43.73
CA ARG A 103 -35.86 24.36 44.26
C ARG A 103 -37.01 23.70 45.03
N SER A 104 -36.72 23.29 46.26
CA SER A 104 -37.75 22.97 47.24
C SER A 104 -38.34 24.28 47.72
N ASP A 105 -39.52 24.60 47.18
CA ASP A 105 -40.49 25.48 47.82
C ASP A 105 -40.70 25.07 49.27
N THR A 106 -40.84 26.08 50.15
CA THR A 106 -41.84 26.20 51.24
C THR A 106 -41.33 27.15 52.34
N PRO A 107 -42.22 27.71 53.18
CA PRO A 107 -43.65 27.97 53.04
C PRO A 107 -44.02 29.46 53.00
#